data_AF-A0A373MHR2-F1
#
_entry.id   AF-A0A373MHR2-F1
#
_cell.length_a   1.000
_cell.length_b   1.000
_cell.length_c   1.000
_cell.angle_alpha   90.00
_cell.angle_beta   90.00
_cell.angle_gamma   90.00
#
_symmetry.space_group_name_H-M   'P 1'
#
loop_
_entity.id
_entity.type
_entity.pdbx_description
1 polymer ?
#
loop_
_entity_poly.entity_id
_entity_poly.type
_entity_poly.pdbx_seq_one_letter_code
_entity_poly.pdbx_strand_id
1 'polypeptide(L)'
;LIWILLDKVLKKIPAGVGVSVSFVLFLILRSWTKQDPIQLSDNLPNVTWLKSVLAYIGFPQAGFSSTDYFPLLPWIFLFATGYFLYSFLQEKGLINRLFGKWKVPGINFLGKHSLIIYMIHQPICYVVAFLVS
;
A
#
# COMPACT_ATOMS: atom_id res chain seq x y z
N LEU A 1 9.88 -10.22 -4.75
CA LEU A 1 10.42 -11.53 -4.35
C LEU A 1 9.38 -12.42 -3.68
N ILE A 2 8.75 -11.98 -2.57
CA ILE A 2 7.72 -12.76 -1.85
C ILE A 2 6.53 -13.15 -2.74
N TRP A 3 6.02 -12.20 -3.54
CA TRP A 3 4.90 -12.44 -4.45
C TRP A 3 5.14 -13.55 -5.48
N ILE A 4 6.40 -13.81 -5.86
CA ILE A 4 6.75 -14.86 -6.84
C ILE A 4 6.55 -16.25 -6.23
N LEU A 5 6.79 -16.40 -4.93
CA LEU A 5 6.55 -17.66 -4.22
C LEU A 5 5.05 -17.90 -4.02
N LEU A 6 4.31 -16.84 -3.69
CA LEU A 6 2.85 -16.90 -3.50
C LEU A 6 2.10 -17.05 -4.84
N ASP A 7 2.68 -16.67 -5.97
CA ASP A 7 2.08 -16.74 -7.31
C ASP A 7 1.51 -18.13 -7.62
N LYS A 8 2.22 -19.21 -7.23
CA LYS A 8 1.75 -20.59 -7.40
C LYS A 8 0.46 -20.92 -6.64
N VAL A 9 0.26 -20.29 -5.48
CA VAL A 9 -0.92 -20.50 -4.63
C VAL A 9 -2.04 -19.56 -5.09
N LEU A 10 -1.72 -18.30 -5.36
CA LEU A 10 -2.67 -17.26 -5.75
C LEU A 10 -3.36 -17.59 -7.09
N LYS A 11 -2.65 -18.17 -8.05
CA LYS A 11 -3.22 -18.60 -9.34
C LYS A 11 -4.30 -19.68 -9.24
N LYS A 12 -4.41 -20.37 -8.11
CA LYS A 12 -5.49 -21.36 -7.89
C LYS A 12 -6.83 -20.70 -7.56
N ILE A 13 -6.82 -19.43 -7.17
CA ILE A 13 -8.01 -18.68 -6.76
C ILE A 13 -8.57 -17.95 -7.98
N PRO A 14 -9.89 -18.01 -8.25
CA PRO A 14 -10.48 -17.26 -9.35
C PRO A 14 -10.28 -15.75 -9.14
N ALA A 15 -9.79 -15.07 -10.17
CA ALA A 15 -9.30 -13.68 -10.06
C ALA A 15 -10.38 -12.73 -9.51
N GLY A 16 -11.63 -12.87 -9.94
CA GLY A 16 -12.74 -12.05 -9.43
C GLY A 16 -13.02 -12.22 -7.93
N VAL A 17 -12.90 -13.44 -7.40
CA VAL A 17 -13.06 -13.71 -5.96
C VAL A 17 -11.85 -13.19 -5.20
N GLY A 18 -10.64 -13.36 -5.75
CA GLY A 18 -9.41 -12.83 -5.17
C GLY A 18 -9.44 -11.31 -4.98
N VAL A 19 -9.96 -10.56 -5.96
CA VAL A 19 -10.16 -9.10 -5.84
C VAL A 19 -11.09 -8.77 -4.68
N SER A 20 -12.29 -9.33 -4.69
CA SER A 20 -13.33 -9.00 -3.70
C SER A 20 -12.92 -9.38 -2.28
N VAL A 21 -12.42 -10.61 -2.08
CA VAL A 21 -12.00 -11.10 -0.76
C VAL A 21 -10.83 -10.27 -0.22
N SER A 22 -9.80 -10.04 -1.02
CA SER A 22 -8.64 -9.25 -0.58
C SER A 22 -9.02 -7.81 -0.26
N PHE A 23 -9.92 -7.20 -1.05
CA PHE A 23 -10.35 -5.82 -0.84
C PHE A 23 -11.22 -5.67 0.41
N VAL A 24 -12.17 -6.59 0.63
CA VAL A 24 -12.98 -6.61 1.86
C VAL A 24 -12.08 -6.81 3.07
N LEU A 25 -11.13 -7.74 2.99
CA LEU A 25 -10.19 -8.02 4.08
C LEU A 25 -9.31 -6.81 4.39
N PHE A 26 -8.86 -6.08 3.36
CA PHE A 26 -8.18 -4.79 3.52
C PHE A 26 -9.04 -3.77 4.27
N LEU A 27 -10.32 -3.60 3.91
CA LEU A 27 -11.20 -2.63 4.57
C LEU A 27 -11.43 -2.97 6.05
N ILE A 28 -11.64 -4.26 6.35
CA ILE A 28 -11.84 -4.74 7.72
C ILE A 28 -10.58 -4.49 8.55
N LEU A 29 -9.43 -4.96 8.06
CA LEU A 29 -8.16 -4.83 8.77
C LEU A 29 -7.77 -3.36 8.93
N ARG A 30 -7.92 -2.55 7.87
CA ARG A 30 -7.62 -1.11 7.95
C ARG A 30 -8.48 -0.42 9.00
N SER A 31 -9.76 -0.76 9.08
CA SER A 31 -10.67 -0.19 10.07
C SER A 31 -10.28 -0.62 11.49
N TRP A 32 -9.95 -1.89 11.66
CA TRP A 32 -9.55 -2.46 12.96
C TRP A 32 -8.22 -1.88 13.46
N THR A 33 -7.21 -1.84 12.60
CA THR A 33 -5.89 -1.21 12.85
C THR A 33 -6.01 0.26 13.20
N LYS A 34 -7.06 0.97 12.75
CA LYS A 34 -7.30 2.37 13.08
C LYS A 34 -8.02 2.55 14.43
N GLN A 35 -8.87 1.60 14.82
CA GLN A 35 -9.71 1.70 16.02
C GLN A 35 -9.00 1.27 17.30
N ASP A 36 -8.23 0.17 17.27
CA ASP A 36 -7.67 -0.46 18.47
C ASP A 36 -6.12 -0.51 18.60
N PRO A 37 -5.31 0.35 17.93
CA PRO A 37 -3.85 0.21 18.03
C PRO A 37 -3.31 0.45 19.46
N ILE A 38 -4.00 1.29 20.22
CA ILE A 38 -3.59 1.75 21.55
C ILE A 38 -3.82 0.65 22.61
N GLN A 39 -4.98 -0.02 22.59
CA GLN A 39 -5.35 -1.00 23.62
C GLN A 39 -4.50 -2.28 23.58
N LEU A 40 -4.06 -2.70 22.38
CA LEU A 40 -3.21 -3.88 22.24
C LEU A 40 -1.78 -3.56 22.69
N SER A 41 -1.21 -2.43 22.26
CA SER A 41 0.18 -2.05 22.58
C SER A 41 0.41 -1.73 24.06
N ASP A 42 -0.58 -1.18 24.77
CA ASP A 42 -0.42 -0.74 26.15
C ASP A 42 -0.50 -1.88 27.17
N ASN A 43 -1.17 -2.99 26.82
CA ASN A 43 -1.24 -4.20 27.65
C ASN A 43 0.00 -5.11 27.54
N LEU A 44 0.96 -4.79 26.66
CA LEU A 44 2.17 -5.59 26.50
C LEU A 44 3.28 -5.16 27.49
N PRO A 45 4.15 -6.10 27.92
CA PRO A 45 5.30 -5.77 28.75
C PRO A 45 6.13 -4.67 28.09
N ASN A 46 6.74 -3.80 28.91
CA ASN A 46 7.38 -2.55 28.46
C ASN A 46 8.72 -2.79 27.74
N VAL A 47 8.64 -3.52 26.62
CA VAL A 47 9.75 -4.02 25.84
C VAL A 47 9.76 -3.26 24.52
N THR A 48 10.70 -2.34 24.38
CA THR A 48 10.75 -1.38 23.26
C THR A 48 10.81 -2.04 21.89
N TRP A 49 11.54 -3.16 21.75
CA TRP A 49 11.65 -3.87 20.46
C TRP A 49 10.31 -4.47 20.03
N LEU A 50 9.50 -4.94 20.99
CA LEU A 50 8.21 -5.58 20.72
C LEU A 50 7.18 -4.56 20.24
N LYS A 51 7.16 -3.37 20.87
CA LYS A 51 6.33 -2.23 20.46
C LYS A 51 6.67 -1.76 19.06
N SER A 52 7.95 -1.72 18.69
CA SER A 52 8.40 -1.41 17.33
C SER A 52 7.94 -2.44 16.30
N VAL A 53 8.02 -3.74 16.62
CA VAL A 53 7.52 -4.81 15.73
C VAL A 53 6.00 -4.73 15.55
N LEU A 54 5.26 -4.48 16.63
CA LEU A 54 3.81 -4.30 16.59
C LEU A 54 3.42 -3.08 15.74
N ALA A 55 4.17 -1.98 15.84
CA ALA A 55 3.99 -0.83 14.98
C ALA A 55 4.16 -1.21 13.51
N TYR A 56 5.13 -2.02 13.11
CA TYR A 56 5.23 -2.46 11.70
C TYR A 56 4.02 -3.28 11.24
N ILE A 57 3.46 -4.13 12.11
CA ILE A 57 2.31 -4.97 11.76
C ILE A 57 1.04 -4.12 11.63
N GLY A 58 0.81 -3.18 12.56
CA GLY A 58 -0.38 -2.34 12.57
C GLY A 58 -0.80 -1.78 13.92
N PHE A 59 -0.05 -2.03 14.98
CA PHE A 59 -0.39 -1.62 16.34
C PHE A 59 0.70 -0.69 16.88
N PRO A 60 0.74 0.57 16.42
CA PRO A 60 1.68 1.55 16.96
C PRO A 60 1.36 1.87 18.41
N GLN A 61 2.41 2.16 19.19
CA GLN A 61 2.28 2.61 20.57
C GLN A 61 1.56 3.97 20.68
N ALA A 62 0.96 4.23 21.85
CA ALA A 62 0.33 5.52 22.13
C ALA A 62 1.32 6.68 21.88
N GLY A 63 0.88 7.68 21.09
CA GLY A 63 1.68 8.84 20.72
C GLY A 63 2.56 8.68 19.47
N PHE A 64 2.64 7.48 18.87
CA PHE A 64 3.32 7.31 17.58
C PHE A 64 2.39 7.72 16.43
N SER A 65 2.69 8.87 15.83
CA SER A 65 2.04 9.33 14.60
C SER A 65 3.12 9.71 13.60
N SER A 66 3.04 9.13 12.42
CA SER A 66 3.85 9.54 11.28
C SER A 66 2.95 9.60 10.06
N THR A 67 3.05 10.68 9.29
CA THR A 67 2.27 10.88 8.06
C THR A 67 2.57 9.80 7.02
N ASP A 68 3.78 9.23 7.07
CA ASP A 68 4.23 8.17 6.17
C ASP A 68 4.08 6.77 6.78
N TYR A 69 3.30 6.63 7.85
CA TYR A 69 3.07 5.34 8.49
C TYR A 69 2.03 4.49 7.73
N PHE A 70 2.49 3.37 7.18
CA PHE A 70 1.66 2.41 6.47
C PHE A 70 1.76 1.01 7.12
N PRO A 71 0.72 0.54 7.83
CA PRO A 71 0.74 -0.73 8.55
C PRO A 71 0.76 -1.95 7.61
N LEU A 72 1.72 -2.87 7.79
CA LEU A 72 1.91 -3.98 6.84
C LEU A 72 0.67 -4.87 6.69
N LEU A 73 -0.05 -5.13 7.79
CA LEU A 73 -1.16 -6.09 7.84
C LEU A 73 -2.32 -5.73 6.91
N PRO A 74 -2.92 -4.53 6.92
CA PRO A 74 -3.92 -4.17 5.92
C PRO A 74 -3.31 -4.01 4.53
N TRP A 75 -2.15 -3.35 4.40
CA TRP A 75 -1.61 -2.99 3.09
C TRP A 75 -1.22 -4.20 2.24
N ILE A 76 -0.82 -5.33 2.83
CA ILE A 76 -0.53 -6.55 2.06
C ILE A 76 -1.76 -7.05 1.28
N PHE A 77 -2.96 -6.89 1.82
CA PHE A 77 -4.21 -7.26 1.15
C PHE A 77 -4.56 -6.29 0.04
N LEU A 78 -4.22 -5.01 0.18
CA LEU A 78 -4.38 -4.07 -0.92
C LEU A 78 -3.44 -4.41 -2.09
N PHE A 79 -2.19 -4.79 -1.80
CA PHE A 79 -1.27 -5.31 -2.83
C PHE A 79 -1.84 -6.58 -3.48
N ALA A 80 -2.44 -7.48 -2.69
CA ALA A 80 -3.12 -8.67 -3.21
C ALA A 80 -4.29 -8.30 -4.13
N THR A 81 -5.11 -7.33 -3.75
CA THR A 81 -6.22 -6.82 -4.58
C THR A 81 -5.69 -6.33 -5.93
N GLY A 82 -4.61 -5.55 -5.94
CA GLY A 82 -3.99 -5.08 -7.19
C GLY A 82 -3.48 -6.21 -8.08
N TYR A 83 -2.85 -7.23 -7.49
CA TYR A 83 -2.39 -8.42 -8.20
C TYR A 83 -3.56 -9.19 -8.83
N PHE A 84 -4.61 -9.48 -8.07
CA PHE A 84 -5.79 -10.18 -8.59
C PHE A 84 -6.57 -9.35 -9.61
N LEU A 85 -6.59 -8.01 -9.43
CA LEU A 85 -7.23 -7.09 -10.34
C LEU A 85 -6.53 -7.10 -11.70
N TYR A 86 -5.19 -7.12 -11.69
CA TYR A 86 -4.40 -7.29 -12.90
C TYR A 86 -4.74 -8.60 -13.61
N SER A 87 -4.73 -9.74 -12.90
CA SER A 87 -5.10 -11.04 -13.47
C SER A 87 -6.52 -11.03 -14.05
N PHE A 88 -7.48 -10.44 -13.34
CA PHE A 88 -8.87 -10.32 -13.77
C PHE A 88 -9.02 -9.46 -15.03
N LEU A 89 -8.34 -8.32 -15.10
CA LEU A 89 -8.32 -7.44 -16.27
C LEU A 89 -7.64 -8.12 -17.45
N GLN A 90 -6.61 -8.93 -17.21
CA GLN A 90 -5.89 -9.69 -18.22
C GLN A 90 -6.76 -10.79 -18.82
N GLU A 91 -7.43 -11.59 -17.98
CA GLU A 91 -8.37 -12.65 -18.38
C GLU A 91 -9.50 -12.09 -19.27
N LYS A 92 -9.98 -10.88 -18.96
CA LYS A 92 -11.03 -10.20 -19.75
C LYS A 92 -10.50 -9.44 -20.98
N GLY A 93 -9.20 -9.46 -21.25
CA GLY A 93 -8.57 -8.70 -22.33
C GLY A 93 -8.71 -7.18 -22.20
N LEU A 94 -9.15 -6.69 -21.02
CA LEU A 94 -9.39 -5.27 -20.74
C LEU A 94 -8.09 -4.48 -20.69
N ILE A 95 -6.99 -5.08 -20.23
CA ILE A 95 -5.68 -4.41 -20.21
C ILE A 95 -5.28 -3.94 -21.62
N ASN A 96 -5.42 -4.80 -22.62
CA ASN A 96 -5.07 -4.44 -24.00
C ASN A 96 -6.02 -3.39 -24.58
N ARG A 97 -7.30 -3.39 -24.19
CA ARG A 97 -8.25 -2.36 -24.60
C ARG A 97 -8.00 -1.00 -23.94
N LEU A 98 -7.70 -0.99 -22.63
CA LEU A 98 -7.50 0.23 -21.85
C LEU A 98 -6.12 0.84 -22.07
N PHE A 99 -5.07 0.03 -22.14
CA PHE A 99 -3.69 0.49 -22.18
C PHE A 99 -2.98 0.25 -23.52
N GLY A 100 -3.52 -0.61 -24.40
CA GLY A 100 -2.87 -0.97 -25.67
C GLY A 100 -2.77 0.18 -26.68
N LYS A 101 -3.55 1.25 -26.52
CA LYS A 101 -3.48 2.46 -27.36
C LYS A 101 -2.95 3.71 -26.64
N TRP A 102 -2.83 3.67 -25.31
CA TRP A 102 -2.45 4.82 -24.50
C TRP A 102 -0.95 4.82 -24.20
N LYS A 103 -0.13 4.97 -25.23
CA LYS A 103 1.26 5.44 -25.04
C LYS A 103 1.24 6.96 -25.02
N VAL A 104 0.81 7.57 -23.92
CA VAL A 104 0.91 9.02 -23.75
C VAL A 104 2.39 9.33 -23.52
N PRO A 105 3.12 9.93 -24.48
CA PRO A 105 4.57 10.11 -24.38
C PRO A 105 4.97 10.94 -23.16
N GLY A 106 4.10 11.88 -22.72
CA GLY A 106 4.31 12.69 -21.52
C GLY A 106 4.32 11.87 -20.22
N ILE A 107 3.44 10.89 -20.06
CA ILE A 107 3.40 10.03 -18.85
C ILE A 107 4.64 9.15 -18.79
N ASN A 108 5.09 8.63 -19.94
CA ASN A 108 6.31 7.82 -20.00
C ASN A 108 7.57 8.66 -19.67
N PHE A 109 7.62 9.92 -20.12
CA PHE A 109 8.70 10.85 -19.76
C PHE A 109 8.70 11.19 -18.27
N LEU A 110 7.53 11.50 -17.69
CA LEU A 110 7.36 11.76 -16.27
C LEU A 110 7.73 10.54 -15.42
N GLY A 111 7.36 9.33 -15.85
CA GLY A 111 7.74 8.10 -15.16
C GLY A 111 9.25 7.85 -15.16
N LYS A 112 9.93 8.08 -16.29
CA LYS A 112 11.40 7.92 -16.41
C LYS A 112 12.18 8.92 -15.55
N HIS A 113 11.68 10.14 -15.41
CA HIS A 113 12.32 11.20 -14.61
C HIS A 113 11.68 11.37 -13.24
N SER A 114 10.83 10.42 -12.82
CA SER A 114 10.06 10.51 -11.58
C SER A 114 10.94 10.78 -10.37
N LEU A 115 12.11 10.15 -10.27
CA LEU A 115 13.05 10.36 -9.17
C LEU A 115 13.54 11.82 -9.10
N ILE A 116 13.95 12.39 -10.23
CA ILE A 116 14.46 13.77 -10.30
C ILE A 116 13.34 14.76 -9.97
N ILE A 117 12.16 14.54 -10.54
CA ILE A 117 10.98 15.36 -10.26
C ILE A 117 10.64 15.31 -8.77
N TYR A 118 10.70 14.13 -8.15
CA TYR A 118 10.43 13.95 -6.73
C TYR A 118 11.47 14.67 -5.85
N MET A 119 12.76 14.58 -6.20
CA MET A 119 13.84 15.25 -5.49
C MET A 119 13.73 16.78 -5.55
N ILE A 120 13.25 17.34 -6.66
CA ILE A 120 13.05 18.79 -6.81
C ILE A 120 11.77 19.26 -6.12
N HIS A 121 10.72 18.43 -6.13
CA HIS A 121 9.44 18.76 -5.51
C HIS A 121 9.56 18.96 -4.00
N GLN A 122 10.37 18.15 -3.30
CA GLN A 122 10.54 18.26 -1.84
C GLN A 122 11.07 19.64 -1.38
N PRO A 123 12.18 20.18 -1.93
CA PRO A 123 12.63 21.55 -1.66
C PRO A 123 11.60 22.62 -2.00
N ILE A 124 10.91 22.49 -3.15
CA ILE A 124 9.90 23.48 -3.56
C ILE A 124 8.76 23.55 -2.54
N CYS A 125 8.23 22.40 -2.11
CA CYS A 125 7.21 22.36 -1.06
C CYS A 125 7.69 23.00 0.24
N TYR A 126 8.96 22.75 0.62
CA TYR A 126 9.53 23.34 1.82
C TYR A 126 9.65 24.86 1.73
N VAL A 127 10.13 25.39 0.59
CA VAL A 127 10.22 26.84 0.36
C VAL A 127 8.85 27.49 0.36
N VAL A 128 7.86 26.89 -0.31
CA VAL A 128 6.49 27.42 -0.33
C VAL A 128 5.89 27.42 1.08
N ALA A 129 6.07 26.35 1.84
CA ALA A 129 5.59 26.29 3.22
C ALA A 129 6.25 27.36 4.10
N PHE A 130 7.56 27.57 3.96
CA PHE A 130 8.31 28.58 4.69
C PHE A 130 7.88 30.02 4.36
N LEU A 131 7.49 30.30 3.10
CA LEU A 131 7.01 31.63 2.71
C LEU A 131 5.58 31.94 3.18
N VAL A 132 4.79 30.90 3.49
CA VAL A 132 3.41 31.03 3.96
C VAL A 132 3.31 31.04 5.50
N SER A 133 4.32 30.51 6.20
CA SER A 133 4.45 30.52 7.67
C SER A 133 5.04 31.82 8.21
#